data_AF-A0A6L8C373-F1
#
_entry.id   AF-A0A6L8C373-F1
#
_cell.length_a   1.000
_cell.length_b   1.000
_cell.length_c   1.000
_cell.angle_alpha   90.00
_cell.angle_beta   90.00
_cell.angle_gamma   90.00
#
_symmetry.space_group_name_H-M   'P 1'
#
loop_
_entity.id
_entity.type
_entity.pdbx_description
1 polymer ?
#
loop_
_entity_poly.entity_id
_entity_poly.type
_entity_poly.pdbx_seq_one_letter_code
_entity_poly.pdbx_strand_id
1 'polypeptide(L)' 'MNKIKSQIRIGSRGSRLALLQAGEVKKLLLENLDWEEDRIEVFTIKTLGDKITDRPFR' A
#
# COMPACT_ATOMS: atom_id res chain seq x y z
N MET A 1 -2.91 -20.03 -15.84
CA MET A 1 -3.39 -19.60 -14.51
C MET A 1 -3.77 -18.14 -14.58
N ASN A 2 -5.08 -17.84 -14.61
CA ASN A 2 -5.55 -16.45 -14.63
C ASN A 2 -5.27 -15.83 -13.26
N LYS A 3 -4.25 -14.96 -13.20
CA LYS A 3 -3.99 -14.11 -12.04
C LYS A 3 -5.24 -13.26 -11.86
N ILE A 4 -6.00 -13.48 -10.78
CA ILE A 4 -7.13 -12.62 -10.44
C ILE A 4 -6.55 -11.20 -10.38
N LYS A 5 -6.99 -10.35 -11.32
CA LYS A 5 -6.48 -9.00 -11.45
C LYS A 5 -7.08 -8.23 -10.29
N SER A 6 -6.26 -7.89 -9.29
CA SER A 6 -6.67 -7.07 -8.14
C SER A 6 -7.44 -5.84 -8.65
N GLN A 7 -8.59 -5.56 -8.08
CA GLN A 7 -9.45 -4.46 -8.51
C GLN A 7 -8.86 -3.10 -8.08
N ILE A 8 -8.27 -3.05 -6.88
CA ILE A 8 -7.55 -1.87 -6.37
C ILE A 8 -6.12 -2.26 -6.03
N ARG A 9 -5.18 -1.37 -6.35
CA ARG A 9 -3.77 -1.51 -5.99
C ARG A 9 -3.36 -0.29 -5.19
N ILE A 10 -2.98 -0.50 -3.93
CA ILE A 10 -2.54 0.55 -3.00
C ILE A 10 -1.02 0.62 -3.03
N GLY A 11 -0.48 1.71 -3.57
CA GLY A 11 0.95 2.01 -3.49
C GLY A 11 1.29 2.68 -2.16
N SER A 12 2.26 2.16 -1.42
CA SER A 12 2.75 2.76 -0.16
C SER A 12 4.27 2.78 -0.07
N ARG A 13 4.84 3.63 0.81
CA ARG A 13 6.27 3.57 1.15
C ARG A 13 6.59 2.26 1.87
N GLY A 14 7.85 1.84 1.81
CA GLY A 14 8.29 0.56 2.40
C GLY A 14 8.55 0.59 3.91
N SER A 15 8.37 1.73 4.57
CA SER A 15 8.59 1.83 6.02
C SER A 15 7.51 1.04 6.78
N ARG A 16 7.87 0.49 7.95
CA ARG A 16 6.94 -0.30 8.78
C ARG A 16 5.63 0.43 9.07
N LEU A 17 5.70 1.72 9.39
CA LEU A 17 4.53 2.55 9.65
C LEU A 17 3.65 2.70 8.39
N ALA A 18 4.26 2.97 7.24
CA ALA A 18 3.52 3.15 5.99
C ALA A 18 2.83 1.87 5.51
N LEU A 19 3.43 0.70 5.76
CA LEU A 19 2.81 -0.59 5.48
C LEU A 19 1.64 -0.90 6.41
N LEU A 20 1.76 -0.60 7.71
CA LEU A 20 0.64 -0.72 8.65
C LEU A 20 -0.53 0.19 8.27
N GLN A 21 -0.24 1.44 7.91
CA GLN A 21 -1.25 2.40 7.45
C GLN A 21 -1.94 1.92 6.16
N ALA A 22 -1.18 1.40 5.20
CA ALA A 22 -1.76 0.83 3.97
C ALA A 22 -2.61 -0.43 4.24
N GLY A 23 -2.18 -1.26 5.20
CA GLY A 23 -2.95 -2.42 5.67
C GLY A 23 -4.27 -2.02 6.32
N GLU A 24 -4.27 -0.96 7.14
CA GLU A 24 -5.49 -0.43 7.75
C GLU A 24 -6.48 0.09 6.69
N VAL A 25 -5.99 0.84 5.71
CA VAL A 25 -6.83 1.30 4.58
C VAL A 25 -7.39 0.12 3.78
N LYS A 26 -6.57 -0.91 3.51
CA LYS A 26 -7.04 -2.15 2.86
C LYS A 26 -8.18 -2.77 3.66
N LYS A 27 -8.02 -2.96 4.96
CA LYS A 27 -9.02 -3.56 5.85
C LYS A 27 -10.34 -2.79 5.79
N LEU A 28 -10.28 -1.47 5.99
CA LEU A 28 -11.48 -0.61 5.98
C LEU A 28 -12.19 -0.65 4.62
N LEU A 29 -11.45 -0.69 3.51
CA LEU A 29 -12.05 -0.79 2.17
C LEU A 29 -12.74 -2.15 1.94
N LEU A 30 -12.11 -3.26 2.35
CA LEU A 30 -12.72 -4.59 2.23
C LEU A 30 -14.01 -4.67 3.04
N GLU A 31 -14.01 -4.16 4.27
CA GLU A 31 -15.18 -4.13 5.17
C GLU A 31 -16.33 -3.28 4.61
N ASN A 32 -16.04 -2.10 4.04
CA ASN A 32 -17.09 -1.20 3.53
C ASN A 32 -17.62 -1.61 2.15
N LEU A 33 -16.84 -2.35 1.36
CA LEU A 33 -17.22 -2.78 0.01
C LEU A 33 -17.73 -4.22 -0.05
N ASP A 34 -17.69 -4.94 1.07
CA ASP A 34 -18.01 -6.37 1.17
C ASP A 34 -17.20 -7.19 0.13
N TRP A 35 -15.90 -6.95 0.09
CA TRP A 35 -14.98 -7.54 -0.88
C TRP A 35 -14.05 -8.57 -0.23
N GLU A 36 -13.71 -9.59 -1.02
CA GLU A 36 -12.69 -10.58 -0.68
C GLU A 36 -11.28 -10.00 -0.65
N GLU A 37 -10.39 -10.60 0.15
CA GLU A 37 -9.06 -10.07 0.42
C GLU A 37 -8.18 -9.91 -0.85
N ASP A 38 -8.38 -10.77 -1.85
CA ASP A 38 -7.64 -10.79 -3.11
C ASP A 38 -8.01 -9.64 -4.07
N ARG A 39 -9.08 -8.89 -3.75
CA ARG A 39 -9.55 -7.74 -4.55
C ARG A 39 -8.67 -6.50 -4.36
N ILE A 40 -7.89 -6.43 -3.28
CA ILE A 40 -7.03 -5.29 -2.95
C ILE A 40 -5.60 -5.76 -2.67
N GLU A 41 -4.65 -5.26 -3.47
CA GLU A 41 -3.22 -5.53 -3.31
C GLU A 41 -2.49 -4.29 -2.75
N VAL A 42 -1.64 -4.48 -1.73
CA VAL A 42 -0.72 -3.43 -1.26
C VAL A 42 0.67 -3.72 -1.81
N PHE A 43 1.29 -2.72 -2.43
CA PHE A 43 2.64 -2.84 -2.97
C PHE A 43 3.50 -1.63 -2.61
N THR A 44 4.80 -1.87 -2.50
CA THR A 44 5.75 -0.82 -2.13
C THR A 44 6.18 -0.01 -3.35
N ILE A 45 6.19 1.32 -3.20
CA ILE A 45 6.82 2.25 -4.13
C ILE A 45 8.04 2.89 -3.47
N LYS A 46 9.05 3.25 -4.27
CA LYS A 46 10.21 4.01 -3.81
C LYS A 46 9.97 5.48 -4.09
N THR A 47 10.18 6.32 -3.09
CA THR A 47 10.12 7.78 -3.23
C THR A 47 11.52 8.38 -3.16
N LEU A 48 11.70 9.60 -3.66
CA LEU A 48 12.99 10.30 -3.55
C LEU A 48 13.37 10.56 -2.08
N GLY A 49 12.38 10.82 -1.22
CA GLY A 49 12.60 11.00 0.22
C GLY A 49 13.04 9.71 0.94
N ASP A 50 12.80 8.53 0.37
CA ASP A 50 13.39 7.29 0.90
C ASP A 50 14.89 7.18 0.57
N LYS A 51 15.34 7.84 -0.50
CA LYS A 51 16.75 7.83 -0.94
C LYS A 51 17.58 8.93 -0.26
N ILE A 52 16.96 10.08 0.00
CA ILE A 52 17.63 11.26 0.55
C ILE A 52 17.37 11.31 2.06
N THR A 53 18.36 10.88 2.85
CA THR A 53 18.31 10.89 4.32
C THR A 53 19.48 11.65 4.95
N ASP A 54 20.36 12.20 4.13
CA ASP A 54 21.65 12.80 4.49
C ASP A 54 21.60 14.32 4.67
N ARG A 55 20.43 14.93 4.47
CA ARG A 55 20.21 16.37 4.60
C ARG A 55 18.84 16.67 5.21
N PRO A 56 18.70 17.79 5.93
CA PRO A 56 17.41 18.22 6.45
C PRO A 56 16.40 18.42 5.32
N PHE A 57 15.13 18.17 5.64
CA PHE A 57 14.02 18.52 4.74
C PHE A 57 13.98 20.04 4.59
N ARG A 58 13.87 20.52 3.35
CA ARG A 58 13.71 21.94 3.03
C ARG A 58 12.26 22.20 2.67
#